data_AF-A0A5N4CWW0-F1
#
_entry.id   AF-A0A5N4CWW0-F1
#
_cell.length_a   1.000
_cell.length_b   1.000
_cell.length_c   1.000
_cell.angle_alpha   90.00
_cell.angle_beta   90.00
_cell.angle_gamma   90.00
#
_symmetry.space_group_name_H-M   'P 1'
#
loop_
_entity.id
_entity.type
_entity.pdbx_description
1 polymer ?
#
loop_
_entity_poly.entity_id
_entity_poly.type
_entity_poly.pdbx_seq_one_letter_code
_entity_poly.pdbx_strand_id
1 'polypeptide(L)'
;MRWQTIEKRPDRLPIEISRRKNFTTSLPTIPSCLLCPGEHLRICPQEYTCCSSEIEQRLTWETEATFRGLVEESGSFLVHTLAARHRKFDEVFREMLSSSEHSLALLFHRSSGRLYAQHTPLFSGLFSRLRNYYERSGEGLDDALVDFWAQLLEKMFPLLHPQYIFSPDYLFCLTRLASSADDSLKPFGDSPRRLRQQITRAMVAARAFIQGLETGRDVVSETLKVRGGLNGLLFLAEKLQGPFSFELAAQSIGVKISEGLMHLQENSVGVSAQVQRP
;
A
#
# COMPACT_ATOMS: atom_id res chain seq x y z
N MET A 1 -51.12 -9.56 23.87
CA MET A 1 -50.33 -9.17 25.05
C MET A 1 -50.37 -7.66 25.16
N ARG A 2 -50.68 -7.19 26.38
CA ARG A 2 -51.15 -5.86 26.73
C ARG A 2 -49.94 -4.92 26.83
N TRP A 3 -49.83 -3.92 25.97
CA TRP A 3 -48.91 -2.81 26.21
C TRP A 3 -49.52 -1.96 27.32
N GLN A 4 -49.02 -2.13 28.55
CA GLN A 4 -49.38 -1.27 29.68
C GLN A 4 -48.75 0.10 29.44
N THR A 5 -49.60 1.08 29.18
CA THR A 5 -49.32 2.51 29.25
C THR A 5 -48.79 2.82 30.64
N ILE A 6 -47.47 3.00 30.78
CA ILE A 6 -46.89 3.52 32.02
C ILE A 6 -47.20 5.02 32.03
N GLU A 7 -48.25 5.36 32.76
CA GLU A 7 -48.63 6.71 33.15
C GLU A 7 -47.56 7.27 34.10
N LYS A 8 -46.42 7.71 33.54
CA LYS A 8 -45.36 8.39 34.30
C LYS A 8 -45.79 9.83 34.53
N ARG A 9 -46.02 10.18 35.80
CA ARG A 9 -46.32 11.55 36.24
C ARG A 9 -45.33 12.56 35.60
N PRO A 10 -45.82 13.63 34.97
CA PRO A 10 -44.98 14.61 34.27
C PRO A 10 -44.04 15.41 35.20
N ASP A 11 -44.32 15.43 36.51
CA ASP A 11 -43.60 16.26 37.48
C ASP A 11 -42.18 15.76 37.86
N ARG A 12 -41.76 14.57 37.41
CA ARG A 12 -40.45 13.99 37.80
C ARG A 12 -39.43 13.86 36.67
N LEU A 13 -39.83 14.03 35.42
CA LEU A 13 -38.92 13.92 34.27
C LEU A 13 -37.84 15.02 34.21
N PRO A 14 -38.12 16.30 34.53
CA PRO A 14 -37.11 17.37 34.42
C PRO A 14 -35.98 17.21 35.46
N ILE A 15 -36.30 16.65 36.63
CA ILE A 15 -35.38 16.55 37.78
C ILE A 15 -34.36 15.41 37.58
N GLU A 16 -34.74 14.32 36.92
CA GLU A 16 -33.83 13.19 36.67
C GLU A 16 -32.78 13.49 35.58
N ILE A 17 -33.13 14.28 34.56
CA ILE A 17 -32.19 14.67 33.48
C ILE A 17 -31.09 15.57 34.03
N SER A 18 -31.45 16.52 34.91
CA SER A 18 -30.49 17.43 35.55
C SER A 18 -29.59 16.71 36.58
N ARG A 19 -30.12 15.75 37.34
CA ARG A 19 -29.33 14.97 38.32
C ARG A 19 -28.34 13.99 37.69
N ARG A 20 -28.66 13.34 36.56
CA ARG A 20 -27.76 12.34 35.95
C ARG A 20 -26.52 12.94 35.28
N LYS A 21 -26.55 14.23 34.90
CA LYS A 21 -25.46 14.88 34.18
C LYS A 21 -24.51 15.73 35.06
N ASN A 22 -24.63 15.67 36.39
CA ASN A 22 -23.82 16.49 37.30
C ASN A 22 -23.83 17.98 36.91
N PHE A 23 -24.99 18.54 36.56
CA PHE A 23 -25.13 19.99 36.58
C PHE A 23 -24.83 20.45 38.00
N THR A 24 -23.69 21.14 38.18
CA THR A 24 -23.33 21.72 39.46
C THR A 24 -24.52 22.50 40.00
N THR A 25 -24.77 22.31 41.28
CA THR A 25 -25.82 22.91 42.10
C THR A 25 -25.65 24.44 42.26
N SER A 26 -25.32 25.14 41.19
CA SER A 26 -25.56 26.57 41.02
C SER A 26 -26.60 26.71 39.91
N LEU A 27 -27.87 26.73 40.33
CA LEU A 27 -29.05 26.91 39.47
C LEU A 27 -28.82 27.92 38.34
N PRO A 28 -29.11 27.55 37.09
CA PRO A 28 -29.84 28.39 36.16
C PRO A 28 -31.27 27.85 36.11
N THR A 29 -32.17 28.60 36.74
CA THR A 29 -33.64 28.60 36.60
C THR A 29 -34.22 27.47 35.73
N ILE A 30 -34.60 26.37 36.38
CA ILE A 30 -35.71 25.54 35.87
C ILE A 30 -36.90 26.51 35.81
N PRO A 31 -37.58 26.66 34.65
CA PRO A 31 -38.76 27.51 34.58
C PRO A 31 -39.74 27.11 35.68
N SER A 32 -40.34 28.08 36.39
CA SER A 32 -41.35 27.80 37.42
C SER A 32 -42.58 27.07 36.86
N CYS A 33 -42.69 26.97 35.53
CA CYS A 33 -43.72 26.24 34.82
C CYS A 33 -43.15 24.91 34.30
N LEU A 34 -43.82 23.81 34.67
CA LEU A 34 -43.47 22.44 34.27
C LEU A 34 -43.77 22.16 32.77
N LEU A 35 -44.50 23.05 32.09
CA LEU A 35 -44.93 22.95 30.68
C LEU A 35 -45.01 24.36 30.05
N CYS A 36 -43.88 24.95 29.66
CA CYS A 36 -43.85 26.22 28.91
C CYS A 36 -44.10 25.97 27.41
N PRO A 37 -44.76 26.89 26.67
CA PRO A 37 -44.72 26.91 25.21
C PRO A 37 -43.26 26.99 24.73
N GLY A 38 -42.86 26.15 23.78
CA GLY A 38 -41.48 26.03 23.30
C GLY A 38 -41.08 26.99 22.18
N GLU A 39 -41.77 28.10 21.98
CA GLU A 39 -41.50 29.07 20.90
C GLU A 39 -40.07 29.66 20.95
N HIS A 40 -39.46 29.71 22.15
CA HIS A 40 -38.09 30.19 22.36
C HIS A 40 -36.99 29.18 22.00
N LEU A 41 -37.36 27.94 21.66
CA LEU A 41 -36.42 26.87 21.33
C LEU A 41 -36.08 26.88 19.83
N ARG A 42 -34.80 26.64 19.51
CA ARG A 42 -34.28 26.67 18.13
C ARG A 42 -33.98 25.30 17.54
N ILE A 43 -33.74 24.29 18.38
CA ILE A 43 -33.27 22.96 17.97
C ILE A 43 -34.33 21.92 18.32
N CYS A 44 -34.88 21.99 19.53
CA CYS A 44 -35.98 21.16 19.97
C CYS A 44 -37.30 21.58 19.29
N PRO A 45 -38.25 20.65 19.08
CA PRO A 45 -39.57 20.97 18.54
C PRO A 45 -40.29 22.00 19.44
N GLN A 46 -41.03 22.92 18.81
CA GLN A 46 -41.75 24.01 19.48
C GLN A 46 -43.05 23.54 20.15
N GLU A 47 -42.96 22.48 20.95
CA GLU A 47 -44.04 21.93 21.77
C GLU A 47 -43.88 22.36 23.24
N TYR A 48 -44.81 21.93 24.11
CA TYR A 48 -44.66 22.18 25.54
C TYR A 48 -43.41 21.50 26.10
N THR A 49 -42.55 22.27 26.76
CA THR A 49 -41.18 21.86 27.12
C THR A 49 -40.79 22.27 28.53
N CYS A 50 -39.85 21.52 29.11
CA CYS A 50 -39.20 21.87 30.38
C CYS A 50 -37.86 22.62 30.19
N CYS A 51 -37.39 22.77 28.94
CA CYS A 51 -36.10 23.40 28.64
C CYS A 51 -36.27 24.91 28.40
N SER A 52 -35.45 25.72 29.09
CA SER A 52 -35.21 27.12 28.70
C SER A 52 -34.21 27.18 27.53
N SER A 53 -34.10 28.34 26.88
CA SER A 53 -33.11 28.55 25.80
C SER A 53 -31.67 28.34 26.29
N GLU A 54 -31.34 28.75 27.52
CA GLU A 54 -30.01 28.51 28.13
C GLU A 54 -29.74 27.02 28.35
N ILE A 55 -30.76 26.25 28.77
CA ILE A 55 -30.66 24.79 28.94
C ILE A 55 -30.46 24.12 27.58
N GLU A 56 -31.23 24.51 26.55
CA GLU A 56 -31.10 23.99 25.20
C GLU A 56 -29.70 24.26 24.63
N GLN A 57 -29.19 25.48 24.78
CA GLN A 57 -27.88 25.87 24.28
C GLN A 57 -26.74 25.12 25.00
N ARG A 58 -26.85 24.94 26.32
CA ARG A 58 -25.86 24.20 27.11
C ARG A 58 -25.87 22.69 26.82
N LEU A 59 -27.06 22.09 26.67
CA LEU A 59 -27.17 20.69 26.25
C LEU A 59 -26.64 20.48 24.83
N THR A 60 -26.85 21.45 23.93
CA THR A 60 -26.27 21.43 22.58
C THR A 60 -24.75 21.45 22.62
N TRP A 61 -24.15 22.32 23.44
CA TRP A 61 -22.69 22.36 23.61
C TRP A 61 -22.14 21.05 24.17
N GLU A 62 -22.75 20.50 25.23
CA GLU A 62 -22.31 19.23 25.84
C GLU A 62 -22.45 18.04 24.89
N THR A 63 -23.57 17.96 24.17
CA THR A 63 -23.78 16.88 23.20
C THR A 63 -22.80 16.99 22.03
N GLU A 64 -22.52 18.20 21.54
CA GLU A 64 -21.49 18.42 20.53
C GLU A 64 -20.10 18.04 21.04
N ALA A 65 -19.72 18.43 22.26
CA ALA A 65 -18.43 18.10 22.84
C ALA A 65 -18.27 16.58 23.08
N THR A 66 -19.33 15.92 23.56
CA THR A 66 -19.36 14.46 23.77
C THR A 66 -19.25 13.71 22.44
N PHE A 67 -20.02 14.13 21.44
CA PHE A 67 -19.98 13.55 20.10
C PHE A 67 -18.60 13.73 19.46
N ARG A 68 -18.02 14.93 19.59
CA ARG A 68 -16.67 15.23 19.11
C ARG A 68 -15.63 14.31 19.73
N GLY A 69 -15.66 14.13 21.06
CA GLY A 69 -14.75 13.21 21.75
C GLY A 69 -14.85 11.76 21.26
N LEU A 70 -16.07 11.26 21.06
CA LEU A 70 -16.29 9.90 20.53
C LEU A 70 -15.76 9.72 19.10
N VAL A 71 -15.92 10.73 18.24
CA VAL A 71 -15.41 10.73 16.86
C VAL A 71 -13.88 10.80 16.85
N GLU A 72 -13.29 11.67 17.67
CA GLU A 72 -11.84 11.80 17.81
C GLU A 72 -11.19 10.51 18.32
N GLU A 73 -11.78 9.85 19.31
CA GLU A 73 -11.31 8.55 19.82
C GLU A 73 -11.37 7.46 18.74
N SER A 74 -12.54 7.32 18.10
CA SER A 74 -12.74 6.31 17.04
C SER A 74 -11.82 6.53 15.84
N GLY A 75 -11.63 7.78 15.44
CA GLY A 75 -10.75 8.10 14.33
C GLY A 75 -9.27 8.02 14.68
N SER A 76 -8.88 8.37 15.91
CA SER A 76 -7.50 8.17 16.40
C SER A 76 -7.11 6.70 16.30
N PHE A 77 -7.99 5.79 16.72
CA PHE A 77 -7.79 4.35 16.56
C PHE A 77 -7.56 3.93 15.09
N LEU A 78 -8.34 4.48 14.16
CA LEU A 78 -8.20 4.19 12.73
C LEU A 78 -6.89 4.72 12.15
N VAL A 79 -6.50 5.95 12.49
CA VAL A 79 -5.21 6.55 12.09
C VAL A 79 -4.05 5.69 12.58
N HIS A 80 -4.06 5.29 13.85
CA HIS A 80 -3.03 4.43 14.42
C HIS A 80 -2.99 3.05 13.75
N THR A 81 -4.15 2.46 13.47
CA THR A 81 -4.23 1.16 12.80
C THR A 81 -3.68 1.23 11.38
N LEU A 82 -4.07 2.24 10.59
CA LEU A 82 -3.56 2.42 9.22
C LEU A 82 -2.05 2.67 9.21
N ALA A 83 -1.54 3.49 10.14
CA ALA A 83 -0.10 3.71 10.28
C ALA A 83 0.66 2.44 10.68
N ALA A 84 0.11 1.63 11.60
CA ALA A 84 0.72 0.36 12.01
C ALA A 84 0.74 -0.65 10.86
N ARG A 85 -0.35 -0.76 10.09
CA ARG A 85 -0.43 -1.64 8.91
C ARG A 85 0.52 -1.21 7.81
N HIS A 86 0.61 0.09 7.55
CA HIS A 86 1.58 0.64 6.61
C HIS A 86 3.01 0.24 6.99
N ARG A 87 3.44 0.53 8.23
CA ARG A 87 4.78 0.22 8.73
C ARG A 87 5.08 -1.28 8.64
N LYS A 88 4.13 -2.13 9.04
CA LYS A 88 4.33 -3.58 9.02
C LYS A 88 4.46 -4.11 7.60
N PHE A 89 3.66 -3.60 6.67
CA PHE A 89 3.76 -4.02 5.27
C PHE A 89 5.07 -3.55 4.63
N ASP A 90 5.48 -2.30 4.87
CA ASP A 90 6.76 -1.75 4.39
C ASP A 90 7.95 -2.59 4.87
N GLU A 91 8.00 -2.91 6.17
CA GLU A 91 9.02 -3.78 6.76
C GLU A 91 9.07 -5.15 6.06
N VAL A 92 7.94 -5.85 5.99
CA VAL A 92 7.86 -7.19 5.41
C VAL A 92 8.26 -7.19 3.93
N PHE A 93 7.84 -6.17 3.16
CA PHE A 93 8.16 -6.09 1.73
C PHE A 93 9.65 -5.82 1.50
N ARG A 94 10.26 -4.95 2.30
CA ARG A 94 11.72 -4.69 2.26
C ARG A 94 12.52 -5.92 2.64
N GLU A 95 12.12 -6.62 3.69
CA GLU A 95 12.74 -7.88 4.11
C GLU A 95 12.63 -8.94 3.01
N MET A 96 11.49 -9.03 2.34
CA MET A 96 11.28 -9.95 1.22
C MET A 96 12.22 -9.66 0.03
N LEU A 97 12.40 -8.39 -0.33
CA LEU A 97 13.38 -8.00 -1.36
C LEU A 97 14.81 -8.37 -0.95
N SER A 98 15.19 -8.08 0.31
CA SER A 98 16.52 -8.41 0.82
C SER A 98 16.75 -9.92 0.91
N SER A 99 15.74 -10.69 1.31
CA SER A 99 15.78 -12.15 1.37
C SER A 99 15.95 -12.73 -0.03
N SER A 100 15.22 -12.19 -1.02
CA SER A 100 15.32 -12.61 -2.41
C SER A 100 16.69 -12.30 -3.02
N GLU A 101 17.28 -11.14 -2.69
CA GLU A 101 18.65 -10.79 -3.07
C GLU A 101 19.66 -11.79 -2.50
N HIS A 102 19.50 -12.17 -1.23
CA HIS A 102 20.35 -13.15 -0.57
C HIS A 102 20.21 -14.56 -1.17
N SER A 103 18.96 -15.02 -1.37
CA SER A 103 18.68 -16.30 -2.02
C SER A 103 19.26 -16.36 -3.44
N LEU A 104 19.19 -15.26 -4.18
CA LEU A 104 19.79 -15.17 -5.51
C LEU A 104 21.31 -15.34 -5.45
N ALA A 105 21.97 -14.62 -4.54
CA ALA A 105 23.40 -14.70 -4.36
C ALA A 105 23.85 -16.13 -3.98
N LEU A 106 23.11 -16.80 -3.09
CA LEU A 106 23.38 -18.18 -2.68
C LEU A 106 23.20 -19.17 -3.84
N LEU A 107 22.14 -19.03 -4.63
CA LEU A 107 21.88 -19.89 -5.80
C LEU A 107 23.05 -19.79 -6.79
N PHE A 108 23.48 -18.58 -7.14
CA PHE A 108 24.58 -18.40 -8.11
C PHE A 108 25.94 -18.83 -7.58
N HIS A 109 26.19 -18.68 -6.28
CA HIS A 109 27.41 -19.19 -5.66
C HIS A 109 27.50 -20.73 -5.75
N ARG A 110 26.35 -21.42 -5.61
CA ARG A 110 26.29 -22.88 -5.57
C ARG A 110 26.16 -23.55 -6.95
N SER A 111 25.35 -22.98 -7.86
CA SER A 111 25.01 -23.62 -9.14
C SER A 111 25.96 -23.26 -10.28
N SER A 112 26.53 -22.05 -10.27
CA SER A 112 27.14 -21.45 -11.47
C SER A 112 28.65 -21.20 -11.37
N GLY A 113 29.27 -21.53 -10.24
CA GLY A 113 30.73 -21.53 -10.06
C GLY A 113 31.41 -20.15 -10.07
N ARG A 114 32.75 -20.14 -10.15
CA ARG A 114 33.61 -18.93 -10.10
C ARG A 114 33.32 -17.88 -11.18
N LEU A 115 32.67 -18.25 -12.27
CA LEU A 115 32.32 -17.36 -13.40
C LEU A 115 31.31 -16.28 -13.00
N TYR A 116 30.40 -16.57 -12.05
CA TYR A 116 29.34 -15.63 -11.66
C TYR A 116 29.68 -14.82 -10.40
N ALA A 117 30.63 -15.28 -9.58
CA ALA A 117 31.07 -14.55 -8.39
C ALA A 117 31.62 -13.14 -8.72
N GLN A 118 32.21 -12.97 -9.91
CA GLN A 118 32.73 -11.67 -10.37
C GLN A 118 31.62 -10.69 -10.79
N HIS A 119 30.42 -11.17 -11.10
CA HIS A 119 29.29 -10.36 -11.56
C HIS A 119 28.24 -10.13 -10.46
N THR A 120 28.55 -10.47 -9.21
CA THR A 120 27.73 -10.16 -8.02
C THR A 120 27.21 -8.71 -7.97
N PRO A 121 28.01 -7.67 -8.35
CA PRO A 121 27.53 -6.28 -8.35
C PRO A 121 26.35 -6.00 -9.30
N LEU A 122 26.19 -6.80 -10.36
CA LEU A 122 25.10 -6.65 -11.32
C LEU A 122 23.75 -6.99 -10.68
N PHE A 123 23.73 -8.07 -9.88
CA PHE A 123 22.52 -8.52 -9.18
C PHE A 123 22.13 -7.58 -8.05
N SER A 124 23.09 -7.14 -7.23
CA SER A 124 22.82 -6.14 -6.18
C SER A 124 22.38 -4.80 -6.78
N GLY A 125 22.91 -4.44 -7.95
CA GLY A 125 22.45 -3.30 -8.74
C GLY A 125 20.98 -3.39 -9.12
N LEU A 126 20.49 -4.55 -9.59
CA LEU A 126 19.07 -4.76 -9.88
C LEU A 126 18.21 -4.56 -8.63
N PHE A 127 18.54 -5.22 -7.51
CA PHE A 127 17.77 -5.07 -6.27
C PHE A 127 17.82 -3.65 -5.69
N SER A 128 18.92 -2.92 -5.90
CA SER A 128 18.99 -1.49 -5.57
C SER A 128 18.01 -0.67 -6.40
N ARG A 129 17.92 -0.91 -7.71
CA ARG A 129 16.93 -0.24 -8.58
C ARG A 129 15.49 -0.61 -8.20
N LEU A 130 15.21 -1.88 -7.85
CA LEU A 130 13.90 -2.30 -7.37
C LEU A 130 13.51 -1.57 -6.06
N ARG A 131 14.44 -1.48 -5.10
CA ARG A 131 14.23 -0.72 -3.86
C ARG A 131 13.98 0.77 -4.14
N ASN A 132 14.76 1.37 -5.04
CA ASN A 132 14.57 2.77 -5.43
C ASN A 132 13.22 3.02 -6.11
N TYR A 133 12.78 2.12 -6.99
CA TYR A 133 11.45 2.18 -7.59
C TYR A 133 10.35 2.15 -6.54
N TYR A 134 10.51 1.34 -5.49
CA TYR A 134 9.55 1.27 -4.40
C TYR A 134 9.54 2.55 -3.54
N GLU A 135 10.71 3.10 -3.22
CA GLU A 135 10.84 4.24 -2.29
C GLU A 135 10.62 5.62 -2.90
N ARG A 136 11.05 5.85 -4.15
CA ARG A 136 11.20 7.21 -4.69
C ARG A 136 10.42 7.43 -5.97
N SER A 137 10.90 6.89 -7.09
CA SER A 137 10.50 7.37 -8.43
C SER A 137 9.15 6.83 -8.90
N GLY A 138 8.87 5.54 -8.66
CA GLY A 138 7.71 4.88 -9.29
C GLY A 138 7.81 4.79 -10.82
N GLU A 139 8.96 5.18 -11.36
CA GLU A 139 9.30 5.27 -12.78
C GLU A 139 10.60 4.52 -13.03
N GLY A 140 10.78 4.02 -14.26
CA GLY A 140 12.01 3.34 -14.69
C GLY A 140 12.15 1.88 -14.26
N LEU A 141 11.08 1.23 -13.81
CA LEU A 141 11.13 -0.21 -13.48
C LEU A 141 11.40 -1.08 -14.70
N ASP A 142 10.67 -0.83 -15.79
CA ASP A 142 10.85 -1.56 -17.03
C ASP A 142 12.26 -1.33 -17.61
N ASP A 143 12.75 -0.10 -17.60
CA ASP A 143 14.11 0.24 -18.04
C ASP A 143 15.17 -0.46 -17.18
N ALA A 144 14.99 -0.49 -15.84
CA ALA A 144 15.90 -1.20 -14.93
C ALA A 144 15.99 -2.70 -15.23
N LEU A 145 14.87 -3.32 -15.63
CA LEU A 145 14.83 -4.74 -15.99
C LEU A 145 15.47 -4.98 -17.36
N VAL A 146 15.20 -4.13 -18.35
CA VAL A 146 15.84 -4.20 -19.68
C VAL A 146 17.36 -4.03 -19.56
N ASP A 147 17.80 -3.00 -18.84
CA ASP A 147 19.22 -2.73 -18.59
C ASP A 147 19.92 -3.88 -17.89
N PHE A 148 19.26 -4.54 -16.94
CA PHE A 148 19.80 -5.70 -16.24
C PHE A 148 20.11 -6.84 -17.20
N TRP A 149 19.15 -7.19 -18.07
CA TRP A 149 19.33 -8.27 -19.05
C TRP A 149 20.37 -7.92 -20.12
N ALA A 150 20.43 -6.66 -20.54
CA ALA A 150 21.45 -6.18 -21.47
C ALA A 150 22.86 -6.31 -20.87
N GLN A 151 23.06 -5.82 -19.64
CA GLN A 151 24.34 -5.97 -18.93
C GLN A 151 24.70 -7.44 -18.68
N LEU A 152 23.71 -8.28 -18.36
CA LEU A 152 23.92 -9.70 -18.16
C LEU A 152 24.40 -10.36 -19.46
N LEU A 153 23.80 -10.03 -20.61
CA LEU A 153 24.23 -10.56 -21.91
C LEU A 153 25.64 -10.11 -22.26
N GLU A 154 25.95 -8.83 -22.07
CA GLU A 154 27.27 -8.26 -22.36
C GLU A 154 28.39 -8.97 -21.58
N LYS A 155 28.15 -9.32 -20.32
CA LYS A 155 29.15 -10.01 -19.48
C LYS A 155 29.18 -11.52 -19.69
N MET A 156 28.03 -12.15 -19.94
CA MET A 156 27.95 -13.61 -20.08
C MET A 156 28.37 -14.10 -21.46
N PHE A 157 28.10 -13.35 -22.53
CA PHE A 157 28.37 -13.80 -23.90
C PHE A 157 29.86 -14.09 -24.16
N PRO A 158 30.82 -13.24 -23.73
CA PRO A 158 32.25 -13.54 -23.85
C PRO A 158 32.69 -14.78 -23.07
N LEU A 159 32.07 -15.06 -21.92
CA LEU A 159 32.40 -16.23 -21.09
C LEU A 159 32.00 -17.55 -21.75
N LEU A 160 30.94 -17.54 -22.56
CA LEU A 160 30.48 -18.71 -23.31
C LEU A 160 31.29 -18.97 -24.58
N HIS A 161 32.01 -17.95 -25.06
CA HIS A 161 32.77 -17.98 -26.31
C HIS A 161 34.22 -17.52 -26.10
N PRO A 162 34.99 -18.21 -25.24
CA PRO A 162 36.35 -17.77 -24.88
C PRO A 162 37.33 -17.78 -26.06
N GLN A 163 37.02 -18.52 -27.13
CA GLN A 163 37.79 -18.54 -28.37
C GLN A 163 37.68 -17.26 -29.21
N TYR A 164 36.76 -16.34 -28.88
CA TYR A 164 36.52 -15.12 -29.63
C TYR A 164 36.77 -13.89 -28.76
N ILE A 165 37.37 -12.85 -29.35
CA ILE A 165 37.52 -11.53 -28.72
C ILE A 165 36.45 -10.62 -29.33
N PHE A 166 35.54 -10.13 -28.50
CA PHE A 166 34.44 -9.27 -28.93
C PHE A 166 34.78 -7.79 -28.74
N SER A 167 34.57 -6.98 -29.77
CA SER A 167 34.64 -5.51 -29.68
C SER A 167 33.48 -4.97 -28.82
N PRO A 168 33.68 -3.87 -28.07
CA PRO A 168 32.59 -3.19 -27.36
C PRO A 168 31.39 -2.85 -28.27
N ASP A 169 31.65 -2.44 -29.51
CA ASP A 169 30.60 -2.08 -30.48
C ASP A 169 29.75 -3.30 -30.89
N TYR A 170 30.38 -4.47 -30.98
CA TYR A 170 29.67 -5.72 -31.28
C TYR A 170 28.75 -6.11 -30.12
N LEU A 171 29.25 -6.03 -28.88
CA LEU A 171 28.45 -6.34 -27.69
C LEU A 171 27.30 -5.33 -27.52
N PHE A 172 27.53 -4.06 -27.81
CA PHE A 172 26.47 -3.04 -27.82
C PHE A 172 25.41 -3.31 -28.89
N CYS A 173 25.82 -3.73 -30.09
CA CYS A 173 24.87 -4.13 -31.14
C CYS A 173 24.05 -5.36 -30.72
N LEU A 174 24.71 -6.37 -30.14
CA LEU A 174 24.09 -7.60 -29.65
C LEU A 174 23.02 -7.31 -28.58
N THR A 175 23.33 -6.48 -27.58
CA THR A 175 22.36 -6.11 -26.53
C THR A 175 21.20 -5.30 -27.08
N ARG A 176 21.44 -4.42 -28.05
CA ARG A 176 20.39 -3.66 -28.74
C ARG A 176 19.46 -4.56 -29.56
N LEU A 177 20.00 -5.52 -30.28
CA LEU A 177 19.21 -6.51 -31.04
C LEU A 177 18.37 -7.38 -30.10
N ALA A 178 18.96 -7.85 -29.01
CA ALA A 178 18.26 -8.64 -27.99
C ALA A 178 17.13 -7.86 -27.26
N SER A 179 17.23 -6.52 -27.23
CA SER A 179 16.23 -5.64 -26.60
C SER A 179 15.19 -5.11 -27.60
N SER A 180 15.36 -5.39 -28.89
CA SER A 180 14.48 -4.87 -29.95
C SER A 180 13.11 -5.57 -29.94
N ALA A 181 12.06 -4.81 -30.27
CA ALA A 181 10.67 -5.27 -30.18
C ALA A 181 10.31 -6.36 -31.21
N ASP A 182 11.18 -6.57 -32.21
CA ASP A 182 10.97 -7.54 -33.29
C ASP A 182 11.20 -8.99 -32.83
N ASP A 183 11.62 -9.20 -31.58
CA ASP A 183 11.77 -10.51 -30.93
C ASP A 183 12.69 -11.48 -31.72
N SER A 184 13.50 -10.93 -32.63
CA SER A 184 14.29 -11.65 -33.63
C SER A 184 15.46 -12.41 -32.99
N LEU A 185 15.96 -11.90 -31.85
CA LEU A 185 17.01 -12.52 -31.07
C LEU A 185 16.57 -12.66 -29.60
N LYS A 186 16.29 -13.89 -29.16
CA LYS A 186 15.95 -14.22 -27.76
C LYS A 186 17.07 -14.98 -27.05
N PRO A 187 18.18 -14.30 -26.67
CA PRO A 187 19.31 -14.97 -26.04
C PRO A 187 18.90 -15.72 -24.75
N PHE A 188 18.00 -15.13 -23.96
CA PHE A 188 17.50 -15.71 -22.71
C PHE A 188 16.10 -16.35 -22.82
N GLY A 189 15.60 -16.55 -24.04
CA GLY A 189 14.25 -17.07 -24.26
C GLY A 189 13.16 -16.12 -23.74
N ASP A 190 12.08 -16.69 -23.18
CA ASP A 190 10.97 -15.92 -22.61
C ASP A 190 11.23 -15.41 -21.18
N SER A 191 12.36 -15.79 -20.56
CA SER A 191 12.66 -15.49 -19.16
C SER A 191 12.63 -13.99 -18.84
N PRO A 192 13.23 -13.09 -19.66
CA PRO A 192 13.15 -11.65 -19.44
C PRO A 192 11.71 -11.13 -19.44
N ARG A 193 10.89 -11.59 -20.40
CA ARG A 193 9.48 -11.18 -20.54
C ARG A 193 8.65 -11.61 -19.33
N ARG A 194 8.79 -12.87 -18.89
CA ARG A 194 8.05 -13.43 -17.76
C ARG A 194 8.46 -12.76 -16.45
N LEU A 195 9.77 -12.57 -16.24
CA LEU A 195 10.29 -11.89 -15.06
C LEU A 195 9.79 -10.45 -14.98
N ARG A 196 9.82 -9.72 -16.10
CA ARG A 196 9.29 -8.35 -16.17
C ARG A 196 7.82 -8.28 -15.79
N GLN A 197 6.98 -9.13 -16.38
CA GLN A 197 5.55 -9.15 -16.06
C GLN A 197 5.29 -9.44 -14.58
N GLN A 198 6.02 -10.38 -13.98
CA GLN A 198 5.87 -10.73 -12.57
C GLN A 198 6.33 -9.60 -11.64
N ILE A 199 7.54 -9.07 -11.85
CA ILE A 199 8.09 -8.00 -11.02
C ILE A 199 7.26 -6.72 -11.16
N THR A 200 6.92 -6.29 -12.38
CA THR A 200 6.14 -5.07 -12.58
C THR A 200 4.78 -5.14 -11.89
N ARG A 201 4.07 -6.27 -12.00
CA ARG A 201 2.78 -6.45 -11.30
C ARG A 201 2.93 -6.40 -9.78
N ALA A 202 3.94 -7.10 -9.24
CA ALA A 202 4.17 -7.14 -7.79
C ALA A 202 4.58 -5.76 -7.24
N MET A 203 5.52 -5.07 -7.89
CA MET A 203 6.04 -3.79 -7.42
C MET A 203 4.98 -2.68 -7.51
N VAL A 204 4.22 -2.62 -8.62
CA VAL A 204 3.13 -1.65 -8.79
C VAL A 204 2.04 -1.88 -7.73
N ALA A 205 1.64 -3.14 -7.50
CA ALA A 205 0.62 -3.45 -6.50
C ALA A 205 1.10 -3.13 -5.07
N ALA A 206 2.34 -3.45 -4.72
CA ALA A 206 2.90 -3.15 -3.40
C ALA A 206 2.99 -1.64 -3.13
N ARG A 207 3.43 -0.87 -4.12
CA ARG A 207 3.48 0.59 -4.05
C ARG A 207 2.08 1.19 -3.92
N ALA A 208 1.13 0.74 -4.75
CA ALA A 208 -0.26 1.19 -4.69
C ALA A 208 -0.92 0.87 -3.33
N PHE A 209 -0.59 -0.27 -2.73
CA PHE A 209 -1.08 -0.66 -1.41
C PHE A 209 -0.59 0.28 -0.31
N ILE A 210 0.71 0.55 -0.26
CA ILE A 210 1.29 1.48 0.73
C ILE A 210 0.76 2.91 0.54
N GLN A 211 0.74 3.40 -0.69
CA GLN A 211 0.20 4.71 -1.02
C GLN A 211 -1.28 4.80 -0.63
N GLY A 212 -2.04 3.71 -0.79
CA GLY A 212 -3.43 3.62 -0.35
C GLY A 212 -3.60 3.69 1.17
N LEU A 213 -2.74 3.00 1.94
CA LEU A 213 -2.77 3.07 3.41
C LEU A 213 -2.35 4.45 3.93
N GLU A 214 -1.35 5.06 3.31
CA GLU A 214 -0.90 6.42 3.63
C GLU A 214 -1.99 7.45 3.33
N THR A 215 -2.52 7.45 2.10
CA THR A 215 -3.62 8.34 1.70
C THR A 215 -4.85 8.11 2.57
N GLY A 216 -5.18 6.86 2.87
CA GLY A 216 -6.31 6.53 3.76
C GLY A 216 -6.13 7.09 5.16
N ARG A 217 -4.93 6.99 5.73
CA ARG A 217 -4.59 7.59 7.03
C ARG A 217 -4.75 9.11 6.98
N ASP A 218 -4.24 9.75 5.93
CA ASP A 218 -4.25 11.20 5.79
C ASP A 218 -5.68 11.73 5.61
N VAL A 219 -6.51 11.04 4.82
CA VAL A 219 -7.94 11.34 4.67
C VAL A 219 -8.65 11.19 6.02
N VAL A 220 -8.44 10.10 6.76
CA VAL A 220 -9.05 9.93 8.09
C VAL A 220 -8.58 11.02 9.04
N SER A 221 -7.29 11.37 9.02
CA SER A 221 -6.74 12.45 9.86
C SER A 221 -7.34 13.81 9.52
N GLU A 222 -7.52 14.13 8.25
CA GLU A 222 -8.18 15.37 7.83
C GLU A 222 -9.68 15.35 8.10
N THR A 223 -10.34 14.20 7.94
CA THR A 223 -11.78 14.09 8.22
C THR A 223 -12.09 14.00 9.71
N LEU A 224 -11.10 13.78 10.57
CA LEU A 224 -11.25 14.02 12.01
C LEU A 224 -11.25 15.51 12.34
N LYS A 225 -10.63 16.34 11.50
CA LYS A 225 -10.64 17.79 11.63
C LYS A 225 -11.92 18.42 11.08
N VAL A 226 -12.65 17.72 10.19
CA VAL A 226 -13.86 18.22 9.51
C VAL A 226 -15.07 17.34 9.83
N ARG A 227 -16.23 17.93 10.12
CA ARG A 227 -17.49 17.20 10.40
C ARG A 227 -17.86 16.23 9.25
N GLY A 228 -17.59 14.92 9.45
CA GLY A 228 -18.27 13.80 8.75
C GLY A 228 -17.40 12.99 7.77
N GLY A 229 -17.00 11.77 8.15
CA GLY A 229 -16.16 10.89 7.31
C GLY A 229 -16.30 9.40 7.58
N LEU A 230 -17.43 8.80 7.20
CA LEU A 230 -17.66 7.36 7.33
C LEU A 230 -17.54 6.58 6.01
N ASN A 231 -17.66 7.24 4.84
CA ASN A 231 -17.76 6.52 3.56
C ASN A 231 -16.41 6.12 2.92
N GLY A 232 -15.30 6.77 3.28
CA GLY A 232 -13.99 6.50 2.67
C GLY A 232 -13.33 5.19 3.14
N LEU A 233 -13.66 4.73 4.35
CA LEU A 233 -13.04 3.56 4.99
C LEU A 233 -13.48 2.23 4.38
N LEU A 234 -14.71 2.16 3.86
CA LEU A 234 -15.29 0.94 3.30
C LEU A 234 -14.64 0.58 1.95
N PHE A 235 -14.32 1.59 1.14
CA PHE A 235 -13.67 1.42 -0.18
C PHE A 235 -12.23 0.91 -0.07
N LEU A 236 -11.51 1.26 1.00
CA LEU A 236 -10.15 0.78 1.24
C LEU A 236 -10.16 -0.71 1.62
N ALA A 237 -11.09 -1.16 2.47
CA ALA A 237 -11.18 -2.55 2.90
C ALA A 237 -11.39 -3.52 1.72
N GLU A 238 -12.21 -3.15 0.73
CA GLU A 238 -12.45 -3.96 -0.47
C GLU A 238 -11.23 -4.07 -1.38
N LYS A 239 -10.36 -3.05 -1.41
CA LYS A 239 -9.14 -3.06 -2.23
C LYS A 239 -7.99 -3.88 -1.65
N LEU A 240 -7.98 -4.12 -0.34
CA LEU A 240 -6.95 -4.91 0.34
C LEU A 240 -7.21 -6.42 0.24
N GLN A 241 -8.40 -6.84 -0.19
CA GLN A 241 -8.81 -8.24 -0.29
C GLN A 241 -8.57 -8.84 -1.68
N GLY A 242 -7.44 -8.48 -2.31
CA GLY A 242 -6.98 -9.08 -3.57
C GLY A 242 -6.00 -10.24 -3.34
N PRO A 243 -6.01 -11.30 -4.17
CA PRO A 243 -5.08 -12.42 -4.05
C PRO A 243 -3.72 -12.02 -4.64
N PHE A 244 -2.94 -11.23 -3.90
CA PHE A 244 -1.59 -10.85 -4.32
C PHE A 244 -0.57 -11.61 -3.48
N SER A 245 -0.01 -12.68 -4.05
CA SER A 245 1.12 -13.38 -3.45
C SER A 245 2.43 -12.75 -3.92
N PHE A 246 2.81 -11.65 -3.27
CA PHE A 246 4.09 -10.96 -3.49
C PHE A 246 5.29 -11.88 -3.22
N GLU A 247 5.11 -12.80 -2.27
CA GLU A 247 6.11 -13.80 -1.87
C GLU A 247 6.49 -14.73 -3.03
N LEU A 248 5.52 -15.20 -3.81
CA LEU A 248 5.77 -16.02 -5.00
C LEU A 248 6.53 -15.24 -6.08
N ALA A 249 6.26 -13.94 -6.24
CA ALA A 249 6.95 -13.11 -7.22
C ALA A 249 8.43 -12.88 -6.83
N ALA A 250 8.69 -12.63 -5.55
CA ALA A 250 10.04 -12.37 -5.04
C ALA A 250 10.92 -13.64 -5.04
N GLN A 251 10.36 -14.80 -4.61
CA GLN A 251 11.04 -16.10 -4.66
C GLN A 251 11.29 -16.58 -6.10
N SER A 252 10.46 -16.16 -7.06
CA SER A 252 10.61 -16.52 -8.48
C SER A 252 11.74 -15.78 -9.20
N ILE A 253 12.26 -14.67 -8.66
CA ILE A 253 13.28 -13.85 -9.34
C ILE A 253 14.51 -14.71 -9.68
N GLY A 254 15.05 -15.45 -8.70
CA GLY A 254 16.25 -16.25 -8.93
C GLY A 254 16.06 -17.46 -9.80
N VAL A 255 14.88 -18.07 -9.77
CA VAL A 255 14.53 -19.19 -10.65
C VAL A 255 14.49 -18.71 -12.10
N LYS A 256 13.84 -17.58 -12.38
CA LYS A 256 13.70 -17.04 -13.74
C LYS A 256 15.02 -16.55 -14.32
N ILE A 257 15.89 -15.94 -13.50
CA ILE A 257 17.24 -15.57 -13.93
C ILE A 257 18.05 -16.83 -14.27
N SER A 258 17.98 -17.86 -13.43
CA SER A 258 18.67 -19.13 -13.67
C SER A 258 18.17 -19.83 -14.95
N GLU A 259 16.85 -19.89 -15.18
CA GLU A 259 16.24 -20.40 -16.42
C GLU A 259 16.75 -19.66 -17.67
N GLY A 260 16.80 -18.32 -17.61
CA GLY A 260 17.33 -17.51 -18.72
C GLY A 260 18.79 -17.82 -19.01
N LEU A 261 19.62 -17.97 -17.98
CA LEU A 261 21.04 -18.30 -18.14
C LEU A 261 21.26 -19.70 -18.72
N MET A 262 20.50 -20.70 -18.27
CA MET A 262 20.53 -22.05 -18.87
C MET A 262 20.16 -22.01 -20.34
N HIS A 263 19.10 -21.28 -20.70
CA HIS A 263 18.68 -21.11 -22.09
C HIS A 263 19.77 -20.43 -22.94
N LEU A 264 20.44 -19.41 -22.41
CA LEU A 264 21.54 -18.75 -23.11
C LEU A 264 22.71 -19.71 -23.32
N GLN A 265 23.07 -20.51 -22.32
CA GLN A 265 24.14 -21.51 -22.44
C GLN A 265 23.86 -22.51 -23.56
N GLU A 266 22.63 -23.05 -23.60
CA GLU A 266 22.19 -24.03 -24.59
C GLU A 266 22.12 -23.47 -26.02
N ASN A 267 21.71 -22.21 -26.18
CA ASN A 267 21.45 -21.60 -27.49
C ASN A 267 22.53 -20.61 -27.97
N SER A 268 23.62 -20.47 -27.21
CA SER A 268 24.68 -19.47 -27.44
C SER A 268 25.30 -19.53 -28.85
N VAL A 269 25.40 -20.72 -29.44
CA VAL A 269 25.92 -20.91 -30.81
C VAL A 269 24.93 -20.44 -31.88
N GLY A 270 23.63 -20.70 -31.68
CA GLY A 270 22.57 -20.24 -32.58
C GLY A 270 22.41 -18.73 -32.56
N VAL A 271 22.52 -18.12 -31.38
CA VAL A 271 22.53 -16.66 -31.20
C VAL A 271 23.72 -16.03 -31.94
N SER A 272 24.92 -16.60 -31.82
CA SER A 272 26.11 -16.13 -32.55
C SER A 272 25.93 -16.21 -34.07
N ALA A 273 25.35 -17.32 -34.57
CA ALA A 273 25.10 -17.51 -35.99
C ALA A 273 24.07 -16.54 -36.58
N GLN A 274 23.07 -16.11 -35.80
CA GLN A 274 22.06 -15.13 -36.26
C GLN A 274 22.62 -13.71 -36.30
N VAL A 275 23.55 -13.37 -35.41
CA VAL A 275 24.19 -12.05 -35.35
C VAL A 275 25.27 -11.89 -36.43
N GLN A 276 25.87 -12.99 -36.88
CA GLN A 276 26.85 -13.01 -37.98
C GLN A 276 26.25 -13.06 -39.38
N ARG A 277 24.91 -13.17 -39.52
CA ARG A 277 24.27 -13.13 -40.85
C ARG A 277 24.20 -11.66 -41.34
N PRO A 278 24.72 -11.36 -42.53
CA PRO A 278 24.66 -10.02 -43.13
C PRO A 278 23.24 -9.59 -43.47
#